data_AF-A0A024TJE4-F1
#
_entry.id   AF-A0A024TJE4-F1
#
_cell.length_a   1.000
_cell.length_b   1.000
_cell.length_c   1.000
_cell.angle_alpha   90.00
_cell.angle_beta   90.00
_cell.angle_gamma   90.00
#
_symmetry.space_group_name_H-M   'P 1'
#
loop_
_entity.id
_entity.type
_entity.pdbx_description
1 polymer ?
#
loop_
_entity_poly.entity_id
_entity_poly.type
_entity_poly.pdbx_seq_one_letter_code
_entity_poly.pdbx_strand_id
1 'polypeptide(L)'
;MLSRAFRRMAGTTPKFTRGKYSIRVSKEKDVSFATAHVDDKFHHFILNGCWGLTAFATTTAFYQFVTNLHTVPITGRTQVVVFSREDDTAMGNQHAQEALAGKTLVNSGPRFKMVKDVASRLVAVADKIFEPGFQWQIYLVQDPQINACCFMGGKMFVYTGLLDFIDAMVEQGICSNKYNALATVLGHEIAHALARHTAETLSYLPLLLGLSVLTVDSELIASIFTFFCQLPFSRLHESEADHIGLMLMAAACYDPSEAPKFWEGMKLVNENGYDWFSTHPADEKRQKHLQELTADAISYQEKASWCVDMQTKVTQLIYKRITRRRATAGTTHSAEMAAMWDGMQAAAKPPQ
;
A
#
# COMPACT_ATOMS: atom_id res chain seq x y z
N MET A 1 41.87 -82.36 7.65
CA MET A 1 40.83 -83.39 7.85
C MET A 1 40.13 -83.17 9.19
N LEU A 2 38.84 -82.82 9.11
CA LEU A 2 37.73 -83.27 9.98
C LEU A 2 37.71 -82.76 11.45
N SER A 3 36.88 -81.78 11.85
CA SER A 3 35.40 -81.70 11.92
C SER A 3 34.75 -82.35 13.15
N ARG A 4 34.03 -81.52 13.94
CA ARG A 4 32.84 -81.82 14.79
C ARG A 4 33.12 -82.71 16.04
N ALA A 5 32.44 -82.62 17.19
CA ALA A 5 31.11 -82.10 17.57
C ALA A 5 31.10 -81.88 19.12
N PHE A 6 30.54 -80.78 19.67
CA PHE A 6 29.21 -80.67 20.33
C PHE A 6 28.95 -81.65 21.51
N ARG A 7 28.34 -81.33 22.67
CA ARG A 7 27.58 -80.19 23.24
C ARG A 7 27.20 -80.58 24.70
N ARG A 8 26.81 -79.59 25.55
CA ARG A 8 25.78 -79.58 26.64
C ARG A 8 26.33 -79.09 28.01
N MET A 9 25.71 -78.17 28.77
CA MET A 9 24.42 -77.47 28.72
C MET A 9 24.56 -76.11 29.45
N ALA A 10 24.22 -75.00 28.80
CA ALA A 10 23.83 -73.76 29.46
C ALA A 10 22.53 -73.31 28.79
N GLY A 11 21.49 -73.12 29.61
CA GLY A 11 20.11 -72.97 29.19
C GLY A 11 19.90 -71.83 28.20
N THR A 12 19.36 -72.17 27.04
CA THR A 12 18.86 -71.22 26.06
C THR A 12 17.61 -70.52 26.60
N THR A 13 17.71 -69.24 26.92
CA THR A 13 16.54 -68.37 27.14
C THR A 13 15.78 -68.20 25.82
N PRO A 14 14.45 -68.36 25.78
CA PRO A 14 13.68 -68.17 24.55
C PRO A 14 13.69 -66.69 24.16
N LYS A 15 14.29 -66.39 23.00
CA LYS A 15 14.05 -65.11 22.30
C LYS A 15 12.72 -65.25 21.57
N PHE A 16 11.71 -64.53 22.01
CA PHE A 16 10.48 -64.35 21.25
C PHE A 16 10.61 -63.09 20.39
N THR A 17 10.75 -63.25 19.08
CA THR A 17 10.68 -62.15 18.11
C THR A 17 9.33 -62.22 17.41
N ARG A 18 8.47 -61.23 17.68
CA ARG A 18 7.21 -61.04 16.94
C ARG A 18 7.09 -59.54 16.65
N GLY A 19 7.34 -59.14 15.40
CA GLY A 19 7.42 -57.72 15.02
C GLY A 19 8.64 -56.99 15.61
N LYS A 20 8.77 -55.68 15.33
CA LYS A 20 9.93 -54.79 15.61
C LYS A 20 10.28 -54.57 17.10
N TYR A 21 10.16 -55.59 17.95
CA TYR A 21 10.43 -55.52 19.38
C TYR A 21 11.21 -56.76 19.83
N SER A 22 12.17 -56.55 20.73
CA SER A 22 12.85 -57.64 21.43
C SER A 22 12.73 -57.44 22.94
N ILE A 23 12.22 -58.45 23.63
CA ILE A 23 12.08 -58.45 25.09
C ILE A 23 13.07 -59.45 25.63
N ARG A 24 13.92 -59.02 26.57
CA ARG A 24 14.83 -59.91 27.29
C ARG A 24 14.33 -60.03 28.73
N VAL A 25 14.02 -61.25 29.14
CA VAL A 25 13.63 -61.57 30.51
C VAL A 25 14.83 -62.20 31.19
N SER A 26 15.46 -61.50 32.13
CA SER A 26 16.47 -62.08 33.01
C SER A 26 15.82 -62.44 34.34
N LYS A 27 15.99 -63.70 34.76
CA LYS A 27 15.43 -64.22 35.99
C LYS A 27 16.55 -64.28 37.03
N GLU A 28 16.60 -63.30 37.92
CA GLU A 28 17.38 -63.40 39.15
C GLU A 28 16.43 -63.74 40.29
N LYS A 29 16.92 -64.50 41.28
CA LYS A 29 16.09 -65.13 42.31
C LYS A 29 15.20 -64.08 42.98
N ASP A 30 13.90 -64.22 42.72
CA ASP A 30 12.74 -63.55 43.32
C ASP A 30 12.25 -62.19 42.77
N VAL A 31 12.80 -61.64 41.67
CA VAL A 31 12.12 -60.56 40.92
C VAL A 31 12.35 -60.69 39.41
N SER A 32 11.28 -60.65 38.62
CA SER A 32 11.36 -60.68 37.15
C SER A 32 11.32 -59.25 36.59
N PHE A 33 12.44 -58.75 36.09
CA PHE A 33 12.49 -57.48 35.37
C PHE A 33 12.35 -57.75 33.86
N ALA A 34 11.33 -57.14 33.24
CA ALA A 34 11.17 -57.15 31.79
C ALA A 34 11.67 -55.81 31.24
N THR A 35 12.82 -55.81 30.59
CA THR A 35 13.31 -54.65 29.83
C THR A 35 12.93 -54.81 28.37
N ALA A 36 12.04 -53.95 27.88
CA ALA A 36 11.73 -53.85 26.46
C ALA A 36 12.69 -52.84 25.83
N HIS A 37 13.56 -53.31 24.93
CA HIS A 37 14.36 -52.41 24.12
C HIS A 37 13.56 -52.04 22.87
N VAL A 38 13.14 -50.78 22.78
CA VAL A 38 12.58 -50.19 21.57
C VAL A 38 13.75 -49.70 20.70
N ASP A 39 13.74 -50.04 19.41
CA ASP A 39 14.80 -49.70 18.45
C ASP A 39 14.85 -48.18 18.22
N ASP A 40 16.00 -47.57 18.51
CA ASP A 40 16.28 -46.11 18.54
C ASP A 40 16.04 -45.43 17.18
N LYS A 41 16.04 -46.22 16.09
CA LYS A 41 15.78 -45.74 14.73
C LYS A 41 14.40 -45.10 14.55
N PHE A 42 13.39 -45.51 15.34
CA PHE A 42 12.05 -44.92 15.22
C PHE A 42 11.97 -43.52 15.84
N HIS A 43 12.68 -43.29 16.94
CA HIS A 43 12.81 -41.96 17.55
C HIS A 43 13.63 -41.01 16.65
N HIS A 44 14.73 -41.49 16.06
CA HIS A 44 15.48 -40.73 15.07
C HIS A 44 14.68 -40.44 13.79
N PHE A 45 13.78 -41.32 13.35
CA PHE A 45 12.95 -41.08 12.17
C PHE A 45 11.86 -40.01 12.40
N ILE A 46 11.30 -39.91 13.60
CA ILE A 46 10.29 -38.90 13.93
C ILE A 46 10.94 -37.54 14.28
N LEU A 47 12.05 -37.55 15.04
CA LEU A 47 12.72 -36.32 15.47
C LEU A 47 13.69 -35.75 14.41
N ASN A 48 14.32 -36.60 13.59
CA ASN A 48 15.29 -36.17 12.55
C ASN A 48 14.80 -36.39 11.11
N GLY A 49 13.54 -36.82 10.90
CA GLY A 49 12.95 -37.00 9.57
C GLY A 49 12.18 -35.77 9.08
N CYS A 50 11.74 -35.81 7.82
CA CYS A 50 10.94 -34.76 7.18
C CYS A 50 9.72 -34.32 8.00
N TRP A 51 9.17 -35.19 8.86
CA TRP A 51 8.03 -34.89 9.72
C TRP A 51 8.33 -33.94 10.88
N GLY A 52 9.55 -33.97 11.45
CA GLY A 52 9.97 -33.02 12.48
C GLY A 52 10.14 -31.61 11.91
N LEU A 53 10.75 -31.52 10.72
CA LEU A 53 10.91 -30.26 9.98
C LEU A 53 9.56 -29.70 9.54
N THR A 54 8.64 -30.53 9.03
CA THR A 54 7.30 -30.04 8.64
C THR A 54 6.46 -29.64 9.84
N ALA A 55 6.54 -30.35 10.97
CA ALA A 55 5.85 -29.95 12.20
C ALA A 55 6.40 -28.62 12.75
N PHE A 56 7.72 -28.43 12.72
CA PHE A 56 8.35 -27.17 13.14
C PHE A 56 7.99 -26.01 12.20
N ALA A 57 8.07 -26.22 10.87
CA ALA A 57 7.74 -25.23 9.86
C ALA A 57 6.26 -24.81 9.93
N THR A 58 5.35 -25.76 10.12
CA THR A 58 3.91 -25.49 10.26
C THR A 58 3.59 -24.77 11.56
N THR A 59 4.21 -25.17 12.68
CA THR A 59 4.05 -24.50 13.97
C THR A 59 4.59 -23.07 13.93
N THR A 60 5.74 -22.86 13.30
CA THR A 60 6.33 -21.52 13.13
C THR A 60 5.50 -20.64 12.20
N ALA A 61 5.03 -21.17 11.07
CA ALA A 61 4.14 -20.45 10.17
C ALA A 61 2.81 -20.10 10.85
N PHE A 62 2.23 -21.02 11.62
CA PHE A 62 1.02 -20.76 12.39
C PHE A 62 1.25 -19.69 13.46
N TYR A 63 2.37 -19.78 14.20
CA TYR A 63 2.76 -18.76 15.17
C TYR A 63 2.90 -17.38 14.52
N GLN A 64 3.66 -17.28 13.42
CA GLN A 64 3.79 -16.03 12.67
C GLN A 64 2.44 -15.52 12.17
N PHE A 65 1.57 -16.39 11.67
CA PHE A 65 0.24 -16.00 11.21
C PHE A 65 -0.58 -15.37 12.34
N VAL A 66 -0.63 -15.98 13.52
CA VAL A 66 -1.48 -15.49 14.62
C VAL A 66 -0.90 -14.26 15.32
N THR A 67 0.42 -14.10 15.37
CA THR A 67 1.06 -12.94 16.04
C THR A 67 1.16 -11.70 15.17
N ASN A 68 0.99 -11.82 13.85
CA ASN A 68 1.12 -10.72 12.89
C ASN A 68 -0.22 -10.33 12.25
N LEU A 69 -1.33 -10.56 12.97
CA LEU A 69 -2.65 -10.08 12.56
C LEU A 69 -2.78 -8.60 12.89
N HIS A 70 -3.11 -7.81 11.87
CA HIS A 70 -3.38 -6.39 11.98
C HIS A 70 -4.76 -6.07 11.45
N THR A 71 -5.42 -5.08 12.05
CA THR A 71 -6.68 -4.54 11.52
C THR A 71 -6.40 -3.26 10.76
N VAL A 72 -6.86 -3.18 9.51
CA VAL A 72 -6.74 -2.00 8.68
C VAL A 72 -7.71 -0.92 9.19
N PRO A 73 -7.21 0.29 9.58
CA PRO A 73 -8.09 1.40 9.94
C PRO A 73 -9.04 1.77 8.80
N ILE A 74 -10.21 2.33 9.14
CA ILE A 74 -11.33 2.65 8.22
C ILE A 74 -12.12 1.41 7.78
N THR A 75 -11.48 0.41 7.18
CA THR A 75 -12.21 -0.77 6.65
C THR A 75 -12.50 -1.84 7.70
N GLY A 76 -11.68 -1.92 8.76
CA GLY A 76 -11.79 -2.95 9.79
C GLY A 76 -11.37 -4.34 9.31
N ARG A 77 -10.76 -4.46 8.12
CA ARG A 77 -10.30 -5.74 7.57
C ARG A 77 -9.12 -6.26 8.38
N THR A 78 -9.14 -7.54 8.73
CA THR A 78 -7.98 -8.21 9.31
C THR A 78 -7.06 -8.70 8.20
N GLN A 79 -5.77 -8.42 8.35
CA GLN A 79 -4.70 -8.82 7.44
C GLN A 79 -3.52 -9.41 8.19
N VAL A 80 -2.67 -10.14 7.49
CA VAL A 80 -1.41 -10.68 8.03
C VAL A 80 -0.27 -9.88 7.44
N VAL A 81 0.56 -9.26 8.29
CA VAL A 81 1.77 -8.56 7.84
C VAL A 81 2.94 -8.93 8.72
N VAL A 82 3.85 -9.77 8.21
CA VAL A 82 5.00 -10.30 8.98
C VAL A 82 6.20 -9.36 9.03
N PHE A 83 6.19 -8.30 8.22
CA PHE A 83 7.24 -7.29 8.18
C PHE A 83 7.01 -6.21 9.23
N SER A 84 8.09 -5.71 9.83
CA SER A 84 8.05 -4.55 10.73
C SER A 84 7.85 -3.24 9.95
N ARG A 85 7.58 -2.13 10.65
CA ARG A 85 7.50 -0.80 10.03
C ARG A 85 8.88 -0.30 9.58
N GLU A 86 9.92 -0.73 10.27
CA GLU A 86 11.31 -0.49 9.91
C GLU A 86 11.65 -1.18 8.60
N ASP A 87 11.21 -2.44 8.40
CA ASP A 87 11.37 -3.17 7.14
C ASP A 87 10.66 -2.47 5.99
N ASP A 88 9.39 -2.06 6.20
CA ASP A 88 8.62 -1.28 5.21
C ASP A 88 9.40 -0.03 4.77
N THR A 89 9.97 0.69 5.74
CA THR A 89 10.71 1.93 5.50
C THR A 89 12.03 1.67 4.78
N ALA A 90 12.76 0.62 5.16
CA ALA A 90 14.01 0.23 4.53
C ALA A 90 13.81 -0.18 3.07
N MET A 91 12.85 -1.09 2.80
CA MET A 91 12.52 -1.53 1.44
C MET A 91 12.04 -0.36 0.57
N GLY A 92 11.17 0.50 1.12
CA GLY A 92 10.69 1.69 0.41
C GLY A 92 11.81 2.68 0.06
N ASN A 93 12.75 2.92 0.98
CA ASN A 93 13.92 3.77 0.74
C ASN A 93 14.81 3.19 -0.36
N GLN A 94 15.09 1.90 -0.32
CA GLN A 94 15.92 1.23 -1.32
C GLN A 94 15.27 1.32 -2.71
N HIS A 95 14.00 0.94 -2.81
CA HIS A 95 13.29 0.98 -4.08
C HIS A 95 13.17 2.41 -4.62
N ALA A 96 13.00 3.41 -3.76
CA ALA A 96 12.99 4.80 -4.19
C ALA A 96 14.34 5.22 -4.80
N GLN A 97 15.47 4.75 -4.26
CA GLN A 97 16.79 5.01 -4.86
C GLN A 97 16.91 4.36 -6.24
N GLU A 98 16.46 3.12 -6.39
CA GLU A 98 16.45 2.39 -7.66
C GLU A 98 15.54 3.06 -8.70
N ALA A 99 14.31 3.43 -8.31
CA ALA A 99 13.31 4.06 -9.18
C ALA A 99 13.73 5.46 -9.65
N LEU A 100 14.51 6.19 -8.85
CA LEU A 100 15.04 7.50 -9.21
C LEU A 100 16.31 7.44 -10.08
N ALA A 101 16.96 6.27 -10.18
CA ALA A 101 18.20 6.12 -10.93
C ALA A 101 17.98 6.47 -12.42
N GLY A 102 18.69 7.49 -12.91
CA GLY A 102 18.61 7.94 -14.31
C GLY A 102 17.34 8.72 -14.67
N LYS A 103 16.46 9.02 -13.70
CA LYS A 103 15.24 9.82 -13.93
C LYS A 103 15.49 11.31 -13.66
N THR A 104 14.75 12.17 -14.37
CA THR A 104 14.81 13.63 -14.18
C THR A 104 13.69 14.07 -13.25
N LEU A 105 14.03 14.83 -12.21
CA LEU A 105 13.06 15.34 -11.22
C LEU A 105 12.70 16.80 -11.46
N VAL A 106 11.41 17.10 -11.30
CA VAL A 106 10.88 18.47 -11.31
C VAL A 106 10.77 18.96 -9.87
N ASN A 107 11.67 19.85 -9.47
CA ASN A 107 11.78 20.31 -8.07
C ASN A 107 11.17 21.69 -7.80
N SER A 108 10.58 22.34 -8.81
CA SER A 108 10.01 23.68 -8.67
C SER A 108 8.90 23.96 -9.69
N GLY A 109 8.19 25.08 -9.51
CA GLY A 109 7.14 25.54 -10.42
C GLY A 109 5.72 25.17 -9.99
N PRO A 110 4.70 25.60 -10.77
CA PRO A 110 3.30 25.44 -10.39
C PRO A 110 2.85 23.99 -10.25
N ARG A 111 3.32 23.10 -11.14
CA ARG A 111 2.99 21.66 -11.11
C ARG A 111 3.56 20.97 -9.88
N PHE A 112 4.84 21.18 -9.57
CA PHE A 112 5.45 20.65 -8.36
C PHE A 112 4.75 21.15 -7.09
N LYS A 113 4.40 22.44 -7.06
CA LYS A 113 3.66 23.03 -5.93
C LYS A 113 2.29 22.38 -5.74
N MET A 114 1.51 22.21 -6.81
CA MET A 114 0.21 21.54 -6.75
C MET A 114 0.33 20.13 -6.18
N VAL A 115 1.28 19.33 -6.68
CA VAL A 115 1.54 17.97 -6.19
C VAL A 115 1.90 17.98 -4.71
N LYS A 116 2.82 18.85 -4.31
CA LYS A 116 3.24 18.99 -2.91
C LYS A 116 2.08 19.41 -2.00
N ASP A 117 1.25 20.36 -2.43
CA ASP A 117 0.12 20.87 -1.65
C ASP A 117 -0.93 19.76 -1.43
N VAL A 118 -1.27 18.99 -2.48
CA VAL A 118 -2.21 17.86 -2.39
C VAL A 118 -1.67 16.75 -1.49
N ALA A 119 -0.44 16.30 -1.75
CA ALA A 119 0.19 15.24 -0.96
C ALA A 119 0.29 15.63 0.53
N SER A 120 0.73 16.85 0.84
CA SER A 120 0.86 17.31 2.22
C SER A 120 -0.47 17.34 2.97
N ARG A 121 -1.56 17.70 2.30
CA ARG A 121 -2.89 17.76 2.91
C ARG A 121 -3.46 16.37 3.19
N LEU A 122 -3.26 15.42 2.26
CA LEU A 122 -3.66 14.02 2.43
C LEU A 122 -2.83 13.34 3.54
N VAL A 123 -1.51 13.55 3.54
CA VAL A 123 -0.62 13.01 4.56
C VAL A 123 -0.99 13.52 5.97
N ALA A 124 -1.28 14.81 6.10
CA ALA A 124 -1.65 15.40 7.39
C ALA A 124 -2.92 14.80 8.02
N VAL A 125 -3.81 14.22 7.21
CA VAL A 125 -5.03 13.56 7.69
C VAL A 125 -4.79 12.06 7.85
N ALA A 126 -4.00 11.46 6.96
CA ALA A 126 -3.52 10.08 7.09
C ALA A 126 -2.79 9.86 8.42
N ASP A 127 -1.82 10.70 8.77
CA ASP A 127 -1.03 10.60 10.02
C ASP A 127 -1.87 10.75 11.29
N LYS A 128 -3.09 11.30 11.19
CA LYS A 128 -4.03 11.38 12.32
C LYS A 128 -4.89 10.13 12.46
N ILE A 129 -5.18 9.46 11.34
CA ILE A 129 -6.08 8.31 11.29
C ILE A 129 -5.29 7.00 11.43
N PHE A 130 -4.10 6.95 10.82
CA PHE A 130 -3.20 5.81 10.80
C PHE A 130 -1.99 6.12 11.70
N GLU A 131 -1.49 5.10 12.40
CA GLU A 131 -0.39 5.27 13.36
C GLU A 131 0.83 5.97 12.73
N PRO A 132 1.47 6.91 13.44
CA PRO A 132 2.58 7.70 12.92
C PRO A 132 3.82 6.82 12.71
N GLY A 133 4.50 6.99 11.57
CA GLY A 133 5.77 6.28 11.32
C GLY A 133 6.35 6.41 9.91
N PHE A 134 5.58 6.91 8.95
CA PHE A 134 6.07 7.10 7.59
C PHE A 134 6.99 8.32 7.45
N GLN A 135 8.05 8.18 6.66
CA GLN A 135 8.92 9.27 6.25
C GLN A 135 8.49 9.77 4.88
N TRP A 136 7.34 10.44 4.85
CA TRP A 136 6.69 10.89 3.63
C TRP A 136 7.61 11.73 2.76
N GLN A 137 7.78 11.32 1.50
CA GLN A 137 8.53 12.04 0.49
C GLN A 137 7.74 11.98 -0.83
N ILE A 138 7.72 13.08 -1.57
CA ILE A 138 7.01 13.20 -2.84
C ILE A 138 7.99 13.61 -3.93
N TYR A 139 8.00 12.85 -5.02
CA TYR A 139 8.85 13.06 -6.19
C TYR A 139 7.96 13.32 -7.40
N LEU A 140 8.19 14.45 -8.08
CA LEU A 140 7.60 14.70 -9.40
C LEU A 140 8.63 14.33 -10.46
N VAL A 141 8.35 13.28 -11.21
CA VAL A 141 9.25 12.71 -12.22
C VAL A 141 8.83 13.21 -13.60
N GLN A 142 9.80 13.75 -14.34
CA GLN A 142 9.60 14.17 -15.73
C GLN A 142 9.54 12.95 -16.63
N ASP A 143 8.34 12.45 -16.87
CA ASP A 143 8.04 11.28 -17.70
C ASP A 143 6.61 11.44 -18.28
N PRO A 144 6.38 11.16 -19.58
CA PRO A 144 5.06 11.24 -20.19
C PRO A 144 4.11 10.10 -19.75
N GLN A 145 4.58 9.13 -18.98
CA GLN A 145 3.76 8.06 -18.43
C GLN A 145 2.59 8.62 -17.58
N ILE A 146 1.38 8.11 -17.80
CA ILE A 146 0.20 8.39 -16.96
C ILE A 146 0.24 7.44 -15.78
N ASN A 147 0.95 7.83 -14.72
CA ASN A 147 1.10 6.99 -13.54
C ASN A 147 1.35 7.83 -12.27
N ALA A 148 1.11 7.21 -11.11
CA ALA A 148 1.60 7.62 -9.81
C ALA A 148 1.66 6.37 -8.92
N CYS A 149 2.56 6.37 -7.94
CA CYS A 149 2.62 5.28 -6.98
C CYS A 149 3.02 5.79 -5.59
N CYS A 150 2.59 5.09 -4.55
CA CYS A 150 3.11 5.30 -3.20
C CYS A 150 3.64 3.99 -2.64
N PHE A 151 4.96 3.91 -2.53
CA PHE A 151 5.61 2.75 -1.94
C PHE A 151 5.57 2.79 -0.42
N MET A 152 5.91 1.64 0.18
CA MET A 152 6.17 1.51 1.60
C MET A 152 7.11 2.60 2.13
N GLY A 153 7.01 2.95 3.40
CA GLY A 153 7.80 4.04 3.96
C GLY A 153 7.37 5.44 3.51
N GLY A 154 6.31 5.56 2.70
CA GLY A 154 5.70 6.82 2.31
C GLY A 154 6.40 7.52 1.14
N LYS A 155 6.96 6.75 0.19
CA LYS A 155 7.66 7.29 -0.98
C LYS A 155 6.70 7.40 -2.15
N MET A 156 6.25 8.61 -2.42
CA MET A 156 5.29 8.92 -3.47
C MET A 156 6.00 9.40 -4.73
N PHE A 157 5.59 8.87 -5.87
CA PHE A 157 6.06 9.24 -7.19
C PHE A 157 4.86 9.66 -8.03
N VAL A 158 4.97 10.82 -8.67
CA VAL A 158 3.97 11.35 -9.59
C VAL A 158 4.67 11.64 -10.90
N TYR A 159 4.15 11.14 -12.02
CA TYR A 159 4.73 11.38 -13.32
C TYR A 159 4.04 12.55 -14.02
N THR A 160 4.78 13.34 -14.78
CA THR A 160 4.23 14.53 -15.46
C THR A 160 3.09 14.19 -16.43
N GLY A 161 3.11 13.01 -17.06
CA GLY A 161 2.02 12.54 -17.91
C GLY A 161 0.69 12.39 -17.19
N LEU A 162 0.68 12.03 -15.91
CA LEU A 162 -0.55 12.02 -15.11
C LEU A 162 -1.12 13.44 -14.94
N LEU A 163 -0.25 14.44 -14.75
CA LEU A 163 -0.71 15.82 -14.63
C LEU A 163 -1.27 16.35 -15.95
N ASP A 164 -0.66 15.99 -17.08
CA ASP A 164 -1.18 16.31 -18.41
C ASP A 164 -2.54 15.63 -18.64
N PHE A 165 -2.72 14.40 -18.18
CA PHE A 165 -4.00 13.69 -18.23
C PHE A 165 -5.07 14.37 -17.37
N ILE A 166 -4.74 14.77 -16.15
CA ILE A 166 -5.65 15.53 -15.27
C ILE A 166 -6.05 16.87 -15.91
N ASP A 167 -5.10 17.55 -16.56
CA ASP A 167 -5.38 18.79 -17.29
C ASP A 167 -6.44 18.54 -18.39
N ALA A 168 -6.27 17.49 -19.19
CA ALA A 168 -7.22 17.09 -20.23
C ALA A 168 -8.61 16.72 -19.68
N MET A 169 -8.66 15.97 -18.57
CA MET A 169 -9.92 15.59 -17.91
C MET A 169 -10.72 16.79 -17.40
N VAL A 170 -10.03 17.82 -16.92
CA VAL A 170 -10.66 19.07 -16.49
C VAL A 170 -11.10 19.91 -17.68
N GLU A 171 -10.30 19.98 -18.74
CA GLU A 171 -10.66 20.68 -19.99
C GLU A 171 -11.88 20.08 -20.68
N GLN A 172 -12.04 18.75 -20.61
CA GLN A 172 -13.21 18.03 -21.12
C GLN A 172 -14.44 18.12 -20.20
N GLY A 173 -14.30 18.72 -19.01
CA GLY A 173 -15.39 18.85 -18.04
C GLY A 173 -15.75 17.57 -17.31
N ILE A 174 -14.92 16.52 -17.39
CA ILE A 174 -15.11 15.27 -16.64
C ILE A 174 -14.82 15.51 -15.16
N CYS A 175 -13.72 16.23 -14.88
CA CYS A 175 -13.37 16.67 -13.54
C CYS A 175 -13.57 18.18 -13.40
N SER A 176 -14.07 18.62 -12.25
CA SER A 176 -14.30 20.04 -11.99
C SER A 176 -13.03 20.78 -11.56
N ASN A 177 -12.06 20.06 -10.99
CA ASN A 177 -10.89 20.65 -10.36
C ASN A 177 -9.66 19.73 -10.39
N LYS A 178 -8.51 20.28 -10.82
CA LYS A 178 -7.22 19.57 -10.91
C LYS A 178 -6.73 19.02 -9.56
N TYR A 179 -6.96 19.75 -8.47
CA TYR A 179 -6.57 19.33 -7.12
C TYR A 179 -7.45 18.18 -6.61
N ASN A 180 -8.76 18.18 -6.92
CA ASN A 180 -9.64 17.07 -6.56
C ASN A 180 -9.26 15.81 -7.35
N ALA A 181 -9.05 15.92 -8.66
CA ALA A 181 -8.62 14.82 -9.51
C ALA A 181 -7.27 14.24 -9.06
N LEU A 182 -6.28 15.09 -8.77
CA LEU A 182 -5.01 14.63 -8.23
C LEU A 182 -5.16 13.99 -6.83
N ALA A 183 -6.06 14.53 -6.00
CA ALA A 183 -6.33 13.97 -4.67
C ALA A 183 -6.98 12.58 -4.75
N THR A 184 -7.77 12.29 -5.79
CA THR A 184 -8.28 10.93 -6.08
C THR A 184 -7.13 9.96 -6.25
N VAL A 185 -6.19 10.27 -7.15
CA VAL A 185 -5.07 9.37 -7.44
C VAL A 185 -4.15 9.23 -6.23
N LEU A 186 -3.73 10.34 -5.63
CA LEU A 186 -2.83 10.30 -4.48
C LEU A 186 -3.49 9.69 -3.24
N GLY A 187 -4.79 9.92 -3.03
CA GLY A 187 -5.54 9.30 -1.94
C GLY A 187 -5.56 7.78 -2.06
N HIS A 188 -5.78 7.27 -3.28
CA HIS A 188 -5.72 5.85 -3.61
C HIS A 188 -4.31 5.25 -3.38
N GLU A 189 -3.28 5.92 -3.89
CA GLU A 189 -1.90 5.46 -3.70
C GLU A 189 -1.47 5.46 -2.24
N ILE A 190 -1.75 6.55 -1.52
CA ILE A 190 -1.49 6.64 -0.07
C ILE A 190 -2.23 5.52 0.66
N ALA A 191 -3.47 5.20 0.26
CA ALA A 191 -4.22 4.11 0.87
C ALA A 191 -3.54 2.74 0.73
N HIS A 192 -2.93 2.43 -0.42
CA HIS A 192 -2.15 1.19 -0.58
C HIS A 192 -1.00 1.11 0.43
N ALA A 193 -0.27 2.21 0.64
CA ALA A 193 0.83 2.26 1.60
C ALA A 193 0.33 2.16 3.06
N LEU A 194 -0.75 2.85 3.39
CA LEU A 194 -1.34 2.85 4.73
C LEU A 194 -1.93 1.49 5.12
N ALA A 195 -2.65 0.85 4.20
CA ALA A 195 -3.17 -0.50 4.36
C ALA A 195 -2.07 -1.57 4.27
N ARG A 196 -0.84 -1.21 3.89
CA ARG A 196 0.31 -2.13 3.77
C ARG A 196 0.07 -3.27 2.77
N HIS A 197 -0.66 -3.03 1.68
CA HIS A 197 -1.03 -4.06 0.69
C HIS A 197 0.18 -4.80 0.10
N THR A 198 1.27 -4.09 -0.19
CA THR A 198 2.52 -4.72 -0.67
C THR A 198 3.13 -5.61 0.42
N ALA A 199 3.07 -5.22 1.70
CA ALA A 199 3.68 -5.98 2.79
C ALA A 199 2.85 -7.21 3.11
N GLU A 200 1.53 -7.09 3.08
CA GLU A 200 0.60 -8.22 3.16
C GLU A 200 0.89 -9.22 2.03
N THR A 201 1.03 -8.74 0.79
CA THR A 201 1.30 -9.62 -0.37
C THR A 201 2.63 -10.36 -0.20
N LEU A 202 3.69 -9.65 0.20
CA LEU A 202 5.00 -10.25 0.47
C LEU A 202 4.97 -11.22 1.66
N SER A 203 4.07 -11.02 2.62
CA SER A 203 3.95 -11.88 3.81
C SER A 203 3.49 -13.29 3.46
N TYR A 204 2.78 -13.47 2.34
CA TYR A 204 2.36 -14.79 1.86
C TYR A 204 3.46 -15.52 1.07
N LEU A 205 4.54 -14.84 0.66
CA LEU A 205 5.56 -15.43 -0.20
C LEU A 205 6.37 -16.53 0.51
N PRO A 206 6.88 -16.35 1.75
CA PRO A 206 7.58 -17.43 2.46
C PRO A 206 6.69 -18.66 2.68
N LEU A 207 5.38 -18.44 2.86
CA LEU A 207 4.40 -19.52 3.00
C LEU A 207 4.23 -20.28 1.67
N LEU A 208 4.08 -19.57 0.54
CA LEU A 208 3.95 -20.16 -0.80
C LEU A 208 5.20 -20.94 -1.23
N LEU A 209 6.38 -20.46 -0.88
CA LEU A 209 7.65 -21.08 -1.26
C LEU A 209 8.11 -22.16 -0.26
N GLY A 210 7.37 -22.40 0.82
CA GLY A 210 7.78 -23.33 1.89
C GLY A 210 9.04 -22.89 2.63
N LEU A 211 9.37 -21.60 2.54
CA LEU A 211 10.59 -20.97 3.07
C LEU A 211 10.40 -20.47 4.51
N SER A 212 9.34 -20.87 5.23
CA SER A 212 9.02 -20.36 6.58
C SER A 212 10.12 -20.56 7.65
N VAL A 213 11.19 -21.30 7.30
CA VAL A 213 12.34 -21.61 8.16
C VAL A 213 13.64 -20.92 7.69
N LEU A 214 13.65 -20.30 6.51
CA LEU A 214 14.86 -19.72 5.92
C LEU A 214 14.90 -18.20 6.10
N THR A 215 15.97 -17.71 6.72
CA THR A 215 16.32 -16.29 6.70
C THR A 215 16.59 -15.88 5.26
N VAL A 216 15.65 -15.16 4.65
CA VAL A 216 15.80 -14.66 3.28
C VAL A 216 16.84 -13.54 3.30
N ASP A 217 17.81 -13.62 2.40
CA ASP A 217 18.82 -12.57 2.25
C ASP A 217 18.17 -11.24 1.84
N SER A 218 18.71 -10.14 2.36
CA SER A 218 18.22 -8.77 2.12
C SER A 218 18.19 -8.39 0.63
N GLU A 219 19.18 -8.82 -0.15
CA GLU A 219 19.23 -8.56 -1.61
C GLU A 219 18.13 -9.33 -2.37
N LEU A 220 17.84 -10.56 -1.92
CA LEU A 220 16.76 -11.37 -2.49
C LEU A 220 15.39 -10.77 -2.15
N ILE A 221 15.20 -10.28 -0.91
CA ILE A 221 13.98 -9.56 -0.50
C ILE A 221 13.78 -8.32 -1.36
N ALA A 222 14.83 -7.52 -1.60
CA ALA A 222 14.73 -6.33 -2.42
C ALA A 222 14.38 -6.63 -3.89
N SER A 223 15.00 -7.67 -4.47
CA SER A 223 14.70 -8.09 -5.84
C SER A 223 13.25 -8.59 -5.98
N ILE A 224 12.78 -9.36 -5.00
CA ILE A 224 11.40 -9.80 -4.91
C ILE A 224 10.48 -8.58 -4.75
N PHE A 225 10.80 -7.65 -3.87
CA PHE A 225 10.03 -6.43 -3.64
C PHE A 225 9.83 -5.64 -4.94
N THR A 226 10.91 -5.36 -5.67
CA THR A 226 10.86 -4.62 -6.94
C THR A 226 10.00 -5.34 -7.99
N PHE A 227 10.07 -6.67 -8.06
CA PHE A 227 9.18 -7.46 -8.93
C PHE A 227 7.71 -7.36 -8.50
N PHE A 228 7.42 -7.44 -7.20
CA PHE A 228 6.05 -7.37 -6.67
C PHE A 228 5.42 -5.98 -6.83
N CYS A 229 6.21 -4.92 -6.78
CA CYS A 229 5.73 -3.56 -7.09
C CYS A 229 5.26 -3.40 -8.54
N GLN A 230 5.62 -4.33 -9.44
CA GLN A 230 5.18 -4.35 -10.84
C GLN A 230 3.95 -5.24 -11.06
N LEU A 231 3.55 -6.04 -10.07
CA LEU A 231 2.39 -6.92 -10.19
C LEU A 231 1.10 -6.16 -9.88
N PRO A 232 -0.02 -6.50 -10.56
CA PRO A 232 -1.30 -5.92 -10.24
C PRO A 232 -1.75 -6.29 -8.84
N PHE A 233 -2.32 -5.34 -8.13
CA PHE A 233 -2.95 -5.61 -6.85
C PHE A 233 -4.20 -6.49 -7.00
N SER A 234 -4.53 -7.20 -5.92
CA SER A 234 -5.78 -7.96 -5.86
C SER A 234 -6.99 -7.03 -5.93
N ARG A 235 -8.12 -7.52 -6.44
CA ARG A 235 -9.38 -6.75 -6.45
C ARG A 235 -9.81 -6.31 -5.05
N LEU A 236 -9.46 -7.09 -4.04
CA LEU A 236 -9.73 -6.75 -2.64
C LEU A 236 -8.90 -5.53 -2.20
N HIS A 237 -7.60 -5.52 -2.52
CA HIS A 237 -6.72 -4.39 -2.22
C HIS A 237 -7.14 -3.12 -2.96
N GLU A 238 -7.54 -3.22 -4.23
CA GLU A 238 -8.03 -2.08 -5.00
C GLU A 238 -9.30 -1.47 -4.41
N SER A 239 -10.30 -2.30 -4.07
CA SER A 239 -11.54 -1.82 -3.45
C SER A 239 -11.31 -1.23 -2.05
N GLU A 240 -10.37 -1.77 -1.28
CA GLU A 240 -9.98 -1.22 0.03
C GLU A 240 -9.24 0.11 -0.13
N ALA A 241 -8.32 0.21 -1.10
CA ALA A 241 -7.60 1.44 -1.40
C ALA A 241 -8.54 2.55 -1.88
N ASP A 242 -9.54 2.23 -2.70
CA ASP A 242 -10.62 3.14 -3.09
C ASP A 242 -11.36 3.69 -1.86
N HIS A 243 -11.77 2.81 -0.95
CA HIS A 243 -12.52 3.21 0.23
C HIS A 243 -11.70 4.11 1.15
N ILE A 244 -10.48 3.70 1.50
CA ILE A 244 -9.59 4.50 2.34
C ILE A 244 -9.25 5.82 1.64
N GLY A 245 -8.91 5.79 0.35
CA GLY A 245 -8.56 6.96 -0.44
C GLY A 245 -9.70 7.98 -0.51
N LEU A 246 -10.93 7.52 -0.71
CA LEU A 246 -12.12 8.37 -0.71
C LEU A 246 -12.37 9.02 0.66
N MET A 247 -12.18 8.26 1.74
CA MET A 247 -12.28 8.78 3.10
C MET A 247 -11.16 9.77 3.42
N LEU A 248 -9.93 9.55 2.92
CA LEU A 248 -8.84 10.51 3.02
C LEU A 248 -9.14 11.79 2.25
N MET A 249 -9.72 11.71 1.05
CA MET A 249 -10.16 12.88 0.30
C MET A 249 -11.19 13.69 1.09
N ALA A 250 -12.23 13.02 1.61
CA ALA A 250 -13.25 13.65 2.44
C ALA A 250 -12.64 14.30 3.69
N ALA A 251 -11.78 13.55 4.40
CA ALA A 251 -11.00 13.99 5.55
C ALA A 251 -9.91 15.00 5.21
N ALA A 252 -9.64 15.28 3.94
CA ALA A 252 -8.76 16.33 3.48
C ALA A 252 -9.54 17.49 2.86
N CYS A 253 -10.87 17.54 2.97
CA CYS A 253 -11.78 18.44 2.24
C CYS A 253 -11.43 18.64 0.76
N TYR A 254 -11.19 17.53 0.07
CA TYR A 254 -11.35 17.42 -1.38
C TYR A 254 -12.73 16.86 -1.68
N ASP A 255 -13.30 17.19 -2.84
CA ASP A 255 -14.63 16.70 -3.22
C ASP A 255 -14.56 15.19 -3.54
N PRO A 256 -15.15 14.32 -2.69
CA PRO A 256 -15.11 12.87 -2.93
C PRO A 256 -15.97 12.46 -4.14
N SER A 257 -16.90 13.30 -4.61
CA SER A 257 -17.72 13.00 -5.80
C SER A 257 -16.93 13.03 -7.11
N GLU A 258 -15.70 13.56 -7.09
CA GLU A 258 -14.81 13.59 -8.24
C GLU A 258 -14.15 12.23 -8.49
N ALA A 259 -14.01 11.37 -7.46
CA ALA A 259 -13.30 10.11 -7.60
C ALA A 259 -13.97 9.13 -8.59
N PRO A 260 -15.28 8.84 -8.53
CA PRO A 260 -15.93 7.98 -9.52
C PRO A 260 -15.82 8.51 -10.96
N LYS A 261 -15.94 9.83 -11.15
CA LYS A 261 -15.82 10.47 -12.47
C LYS A 261 -14.42 10.31 -13.04
N PHE A 262 -13.41 10.52 -12.19
CA PHE A 262 -12.01 10.40 -12.58
C PHE A 262 -11.70 8.99 -13.06
N TRP A 263 -12.06 7.95 -12.29
CA TRP A 263 -11.83 6.56 -12.69
C TRP A 263 -12.62 6.15 -13.93
N GLU A 264 -13.85 6.64 -14.09
CA GLU A 264 -14.63 6.42 -15.29
C GLU A 264 -13.96 7.01 -16.53
N GLY A 265 -13.48 8.26 -16.47
CA GLY A 265 -12.75 8.85 -17.59
C GLY A 265 -11.39 8.18 -17.84
N MET A 266 -10.72 7.72 -16.78
CA MET A 266 -9.50 6.93 -16.95
C MET A 266 -9.77 5.60 -17.69
N LYS A 267 -10.90 4.93 -17.41
CA LYS A 267 -11.32 3.70 -18.11
C LYS A 267 -11.52 3.94 -19.61
N LEU A 268 -12.09 5.09 -20.00
CA LEU A 268 -12.31 5.44 -21.41
C LEU A 268 -11.00 5.62 -22.18
N VAL A 269 -9.94 6.01 -21.49
CA VAL A 269 -8.62 6.23 -22.08
C VAL A 269 -7.81 4.94 -22.17
N ASN A 270 -8.24 3.84 -21.51
CA ASN A 270 -7.53 2.56 -21.47
C ASN A 270 -7.41 1.82 -22.83
N GLU A 271 -8.02 2.31 -23.92
CA GLU A 271 -7.90 1.70 -25.25
C GLU A 271 -6.44 1.67 -25.79
N ASN A 272 -5.53 2.47 -25.21
CA ASN A 272 -4.11 2.53 -25.61
C ASN A 272 -3.14 1.74 -24.70
N GLY A 273 -3.63 0.98 -23.71
CA GLY A 273 -2.77 0.14 -22.85
C GLY A 273 -1.84 0.94 -21.93
N TYR A 274 -2.37 1.95 -21.25
CA TYR A 274 -1.60 2.72 -20.27
C TYR A 274 -1.18 1.86 -19.07
N ASP A 275 0.01 2.13 -18.53
CA ASP A 275 0.58 1.36 -17.41
C ASP A 275 -0.29 1.35 -16.14
N TRP A 276 -1.10 2.39 -15.92
CA TRP A 276 -1.97 2.49 -14.75
C TRP A 276 -2.87 1.25 -14.54
N PHE A 277 -3.58 0.80 -15.59
CA PHE A 277 -4.47 -0.35 -15.46
C PHE A 277 -3.74 -1.69 -15.47
N SER A 278 -2.45 -1.69 -15.82
CA SER A 278 -1.60 -2.86 -15.67
C SER A 278 -1.29 -3.14 -14.19
N THR A 279 -1.25 -2.09 -13.34
CA THR A 279 -1.06 -2.22 -11.89
C THR A 279 -2.37 -2.12 -11.09
N HIS A 280 -3.36 -1.37 -11.59
CA HIS A 280 -4.65 -1.11 -10.93
C HIS A 280 -5.84 -1.48 -11.82
N PRO A 281 -6.21 -2.77 -11.92
CA PRO A 281 -7.30 -3.19 -12.79
C PRO A 281 -8.63 -2.57 -12.35
N ALA A 282 -9.32 -1.90 -13.28
CA ALA A 282 -10.67 -1.37 -13.07
C ALA A 282 -11.73 -2.38 -13.51
N ASP A 283 -12.72 -2.55 -12.63
CA ASP A 283 -13.83 -3.50 -12.74
C ASP A 283 -15.13 -2.73 -12.48
N GLU A 284 -16.22 -3.06 -13.17
CA GLU A 284 -17.53 -2.44 -12.96
C GLU A 284 -18.04 -2.58 -11.52
N LYS A 285 -17.72 -3.68 -10.84
CA LYS A 285 -18.03 -3.88 -9.42
C LYS A 285 -17.28 -2.88 -8.54
N ARG A 286 -16.00 -2.62 -8.84
CA ARG A 286 -15.18 -1.63 -8.13
C ARG A 286 -15.77 -0.23 -8.31
N GLN A 287 -16.10 0.14 -9.55
CA GLN A 287 -16.75 1.43 -9.85
C GLN A 287 -18.07 1.60 -9.09
N LYS A 288 -18.92 0.58 -9.11
CA LYS A 288 -20.20 0.61 -8.38
C LYS A 288 -19.99 0.76 -6.87
N HIS A 289 -19.05 0.02 -6.31
CA HIS A 289 -18.73 0.10 -4.89
C HIS A 289 -18.22 1.50 -4.51
N LEU A 290 -17.34 2.08 -5.31
CA LEU A 290 -16.86 3.45 -5.09
C LEU A 290 -17.99 4.49 -5.14
N GLN A 291 -18.94 4.34 -6.06
CA GLN A 291 -20.13 5.19 -6.12
C GLN A 291 -20.99 5.07 -4.85
N GLU A 292 -21.17 3.86 -4.32
CA GLU A 292 -21.89 3.62 -3.07
C GLU A 292 -21.20 4.33 -1.88
N LEU A 293 -19.87 4.22 -1.78
CA LEU A 293 -19.07 4.87 -0.73
C LEU A 293 -19.05 6.40 -0.82
N THR A 294 -19.30 6.97 -2.00
CA THR A 294 -19.27 8.42 -2.22
C THR A 294 -20.26 9.15 -1.33
N ALA A 295 -21.47 8.60 -1.14
CA ALA A 295 -22.48 9.22 -0.26
C ALA A 295 -22.00 9.31 1.20
N ASP A 296 -21.37 8.24 1.69
CA ASP A 296 -20.82 8.19 3.05
C ASP A 296 -19.64 9.15 3.22
N ALA A 297 -18.77 9.25 2.22
CA ALA A 297 -17.65 10.18 2.22
C ALA A 297 -18.10 11.65 2.21
N ILE A 298 -19.13 11.99 1.42
CA ILE A 298 -19.75 13.33 1.44
C ILE A 298 -20.34 13.61 2.83
N SER A 299 -21.12 12.68 3.37
CA SER A 299 -21.72 12.80 4.71
C SER A 299 -20.67 13.00 5.79
N TYR A 300 -19.53 12.31 5.69
CA TYR A 300 -18.39 12.47 6.59
C TYR A 300 -17.77 13.87 6.47
N GLN A 301 -17.52 14.34 5.25
CA GLN A 301 -16.98 15.68 4.99
C GLN A 301 -17.88 16.79 5.53
N GLU A 302 -19.19 16.70 5.34
CA GLU A 302 -20.17 17.70 5.79
C GLU A 302 -20.22 17.83 7.33
N LYS A 303 -20.05 16.71 8.03
CA LYS A 303 -20.00 16.67 9.50
C LYS A 303 -18.66 17.18 10.06
N ALA A 304 -17.62 17.21 9.25
CA ALA A 304 -16.28 17.60 9.68
C ALA A 304 -16.19 19.12 9.87
N SER A 305 -16.26 19.58 11.13
CA SER A 305 -16.25 21.01 11.50
C SER A 305 -15.05 21.79 10.95
N TRP A 306 -13.89 21.15 10.86
CA TRP A 306 -12.68 21.77 10.35
C TRP A 306 -12.73 22.01 8.82
N CYS A 307 -13.49 21.20 8.06
CA CYS A 307 -13.72 21.44 6.63
C CYS A 307 -14.58 22.68 6.42
N VAL A 308 -15.67 22.78 7.18
CA VAL A 308 -16.55 23.95 7.17
C VAL A 308 -15.78 25.21 7.57
N ASP A 309 -14.94 25.13 8.62
CA ASP A 309 -14.09 26.25 9.05
C ASP A 309 -13.08 26.65 7.96
N MET A 310 -12.43 25.67 7.31
CA MET A 310 -11.48 25.93 6.23
C MET A 310 -12.16 26.59 5.02
N GLN A 311 -13.30 26.07 4.58
CA GLN A 311 -14.08 26.66 3.48
C GLN A 311 -14.52 28.08 3.82
N THR A 312 -14.94 28.33 5.07
CA THR A 312 -15.33 29.66 5.55
C THR A 312 -14.15 30.63 5.49
N LYS A 313 -12.99 30.24 6.03
CA LYS A 313 -11.76 31.08 6.02
C LYS A 313 -11.30 31.40 4.61
N VAL A 314 -11.29 30.42 3.70
CA VAL A 314 -10.92 30.64 2.30
C VAL A 314 -11.90 31.59 1.62
N THR A 315 -13.20 31.40 1.82
CA THR A 315 -14.25 32.28 1.27
C THR A 315 -14.09 33.72 1.78
N GLN A 316 -13.82 33.90 3.08
CA GLN A 316 -13.54 35.21 3.66
C GLN A 316 -12.30 35.87 3.08
N LEU A 317 -11.21 35.12 2.86
CA LEU A 317 -9.99 35.63 2.22
C LEU A 317 -10.23 36.06 0.79
N ILE A 318 -10.98 35.27 0.00
CA ILE A 318 -11.38 35.60 -1.36
C ILE A 318 -12.24 36.86 -1.36
N TYR A 319 -13.27 36.92 -0.52
CA TYR A 319 -14.14 38.09 -0.38
C TYR A 319 -13.34 39.34 -0.02
N LYS A 320 -12.44 39.26 0.96
CA LYS A 320 -11.55 40.35 1.37
C LYS A 320 -10.61 40.80 0.25
N ARG A 321 -10.13 39.86 -0.58
CA ARG A 321 -9.27 40.17 -1.74
C ARG A 321 -10.06 40.85 -2.86
N ILE A 322 -11.27 40.37 -3.16
CA ILE A 322 -12.16 40.97 -4.17
C ILE A 322 -12.58 42.38 -3.74
N THR A 323 -13.02 42.56 -2.50
CA THR A 323 -13.43 43.86 -1.96
C THR A 323 -12.28 44.86 -1.92
N ARG A 324 -11.06 44.45 -1.52
CA ARG A 324 -9.86 45.31 -1.61
C ARG A 324 -9.51 45.68 -3.04
N ARG A 325 -9.61 44.73 -3.99
CA ARG A 325 -9.40 45.02 -5.43
C ARG A 325 -10.43 46.00 -5.98
N ARG A 326 -11.71 45.86 -5.58
CA ARG A 326 -12.76 46.82 -5.95
C ARG A 326 -12.54 48.20 -5.32
N ALA A 327 -12.12 48.25 -4.05
CA ALA A 327 -11.81 49.50 -3.37
C ALA A 327 -10.62 50.24 -4.02
N THR A 328 -9.60 49.52 -4.47
CA THR A 328 -8.44 50.09 -5.18
C THR A 328 -8.70 50.38 -6.66
N ALA A 329 -9.58 49.63 -7.32
CA ALA A 329 -10.07 49.97 -8.66
C ALA A 329 -10.96 51.24 -8.66
N GLY A 330 -11.48 51.63 -7.49
CA GLY A 330 -12.25 52.86 -7.28
C GLY A 330 -11.45 54.04 -6.72
N THR A 331 -10.13 53.92 -6.54
CA THR A 331 -9.28 55.06 -6.10
C THR A 331 -8.72 55.82 -7.30
N THR A 332 -8.80 57.16 -7.21
CA THR A 332 -8.27 58.26 -8.05
C THR A 332 -7.59 57.94 -9.38
N HIS A 333 -6.69 56.98 -9.46
CA HIS A 333 -5.99 56.63 -10.68
C HIS A 333 -6.90 56.07 -11.80
N SER A 334 -7.99 55.37 -11.47
CA SER A 334 -8.97 54.92 -12.48
C SER A 334 -9.85 56.07 -12.98
N ALA A 335 -10.19 57.03 -12.11
CA ALA A 335 -10.91 58.24 -12.47
C ALA A 335 -10.03 59.23 -13.26
N GLU A 336 -8.74 59.35 -12.91
CA GLU A 336 -7.74 60.13 -13.65
C GLU A 336 -7.49 59.52 -15.04
N MET A 337 -7.35 58.19 -15.13
CA MET A 337 -7.17 57.51 -16.42
C MET A 337 -8.42 57.58 -17.29
N ALA A 338 -9.62 57.50 -16.71
CA ALA A 338 -10.87 57.74 -17.43
C ALA A 338 -11.00 59.19 -17.91
N ALA A 339 -10.66 60.18 -17.07
CA ALA A 339 -10.66 61.59 -17.45
C ALA A 339 -9.60 61.92 -18.51
N MET A 340 -8.42 61.30 -18.45
CA MET A 340 -7.39 61.41 -19.49
C MET A 340 -7.86 60.80 -20.80
N TRP A 341 -8.50 59.63 -20.76
CA TRP A 341 -9.05 58.96 -21.94
C TRP A 341 -10.18 59.77 -22.60
N ASP A 342 -11.11 60.30 -21.81
CA ASP A 342 -12.18 61.18 -22.29
C ASP A 342 -11.63 62.49 -22.87
N GLY A 343 -10.57 63.06 -22.27
CA GLY A 343 -9.87 64.23 -22.80
C GLY A 343 -9.18 63.97 -24.14
N MET A 344 -8.58 62.78 -24.34
CA MET A 344 -7.99 62.37 -25.61
C MET A 344 -9.05 62.15 -26.70
N GLN A 345 -10.23 61.63 -26.35
CA GLN A 345 -11.35 61.48 -27.29
C GLN A 345 -11.98 62.82 -27.69
N ALA A 346 -12.06 63.78 -26.76
CA ALA A 346 -12.56 65.12 -27.05
C ALA A 346 -11.62 65.90 -27.98
N ALA A 347 -10.30 65.75 -27.83
CA ALA A 347 -9.29 66.37 -28.70
C ALA A 347 -9.20 65.72 -30.09
N ALA A 348 -9.70 64.49 -30.25
CA ALA A 348 -9.69 63.75 -31.52
C ALA A 348 -10.92 64.04 -32.42
N LYS A 349 -11.88 64.87 -31.98
CA LYS A 349 -12.99 65.31 -32.84
C LYS A 349 -12.54 66.48 -33.72
N PRO A 350 -12.74 66.41 -35.05
CA PRO A 350 -12.40 67.51 -35.94
C PRO A 350 -13.30 68.73 -35.66
N PRO A 351 -12.77 69.96 -35.80
CA PRO A 351 -13.54 71.17 -35.56
C PRO A 351 -14.72 71.26 -36.55
N GLN A 352 -15.90 71.61 -36.04
CA GLN A 352 -17.08 71.94 -36.84
C GLN A 352 -17.00 73.36 -37.38
#